data_AF-A0A447T6V5-F1
#
_entry.id   AF-A0A447T6V5-F1
#
_cell.length_a   1.000
_cell.length_b   1.000
_cell.length_c   1.000
_cell.angle_alpha   90.00
_cell.angle_beta   90.00
_cell.angle_gamma   90.00
#
_symmetry.space_group_name_H-M   'P 1'
#
loop_
_entity.id
_entity.type
_entity.pdbx_description
1 polymer ?
#
loop_
_entity_poly.entity_id
_entity_poly.type
_entity_poly.pdbx_seq_one_letter_code
_entity_poly.pdbx_strand_id
1 'polypeptide(L)'
;MKYEDKREGYQNDINRGNLLNRPQSALSRQLIKDTIDCFSNNAKIESILDASQGGSFLLNNNRDENIRRFKLILLGIRSHVIADTWAHQDFCGVGSVLNTYWDVDYDPRSWNPFKQGIGRQSIQYNDGTSGWKTTVLSSIENYGLGYLYGPHPDLAAVPNGTSYLGHGWMGHFPDFSFVNFRYKPCWANPSDGPIERNNPNEYKRAWIELVSLFTQANRNSKVKIDEQFQSDLGKAVRAIECPCQLGGKVSGRKSSAAAWLEAFEDHPNSIIDVDAEPYPSAKLDGMINETWRFDRFGTNYVQVDSDLYLFQIAADYHFHFVKNYLDRHLMFKFEGSWSKQTSALDPKKTELFANI
;
A
#
# COMPACT_ATOMS: atom_id res chain seq x y z
N MET A 1 -11.69 10.27 36.32
CA MET A 1 -11.20 9.86 34.98
C MET A 1 -10.40 8.58 35.20
N LYS A 2 -10.98 7.41 34.90
CA LYS A 2 -10.29 6.13 35.11
C LYS A 2 -9.16 6.05 34.08
N TYR A 3 -7.92 5.91 34.53
CA TYR A 3 -6.84 5.44 33.67
C TYR A 3 -7.18 4.00 33.31
N GLU A 4 -7.90 3.80 32.21
CA GLU A 4 -7.94 2.49 31.54
C GLU A 4 -6.49 2.09 31.24
N ASP A 5 -6.13 0.83 31.51
CA ASP A 5 -4.78 0.35 31.30
C ASP A 5 -4.50 0.32 29.80
N LYS A 6 -3.96 1.44 29.29
CA LYS A 6 -3.65 1.63 27.86
C LYS A 6 -2.76 0.50 27.31
N ARG A 7 -2.05 -0.24 28.17
CA ARG A 7 -1.18 -1.37 27.78
C ARG A 7 -1.98 -2.53 27.19
N GLU A 8 -3.17 -2.84 27.70
CA GLU A 8 -4.00 -3.92 27.15
C GLU A 8 -4.59 -3.53 25.78
N GLY A 9 -4.96 -2.25 25.62
CA GLY A 9 -5.34 -1.69 24.32
C GLY A 9 -4.23 -1.81 23.27
N TYR A 10 -3.00 -1.39 23.63
CA TYR A 10 -1.85 -1.48 22.73
C TYR A 10 -1.51 -2.93 22.36
N GLN A 11 -1.56 -3.86 23.32
CA GLN A 11 -1.27 -5.27 23.03
C GLN A 11 -2.30 -5.88 22.07
N ASN A 12 -3.58 -5.54 22.22
CA ASN A 12 -4.63 -5.97 21.31
C ASN A 12 -4.46 -5.38 19.91
N ASP A 13 -4.05 -4.11 19.80
CA ASP A 13 -3.78 -3.47 18.51
C ASP A 13 -2.56 -4.08 17.81
N ILE A 14 -1.51 -4.42 18.57
CA ILE A 14 -0.33 -5.14 18.04
C ILE A 14 -0.73 -6.52 17.52
N ASN A 15 -1.50 -7.28 18.32
CA ASN A 15 -1.94 -8.62 17.93
C ASN A 15 -2.83 -8.59 16.67
N ARG A 16 -3.76 -7.64 16.60
CA ARG A 16 -4.64 -7.46 15.42
C ARG A 16 -3.87 -6.96 14.20
N GLY A 17 -3.00 -5.98 14.38
CA GLY A 17 -2.13 -5.45 13.34
C GLY A 17 -1.34 -6.57 12.67
N ASN A 18 -0.61 -7.36 13.47
CA ASN A 18 0.21 -8.48 13.02
C ASN A 18 -0.56 -9.57 12.25
N LEU A 19 -1.87 -9.72 12.50
CA LEU A 19 -2.71 -10.69 11.77
C LEU A 19 -3.16 -10.16 10.40
N LEU A 20 -3.23 -8.85 10.22
CA LEU A 20 -3.85 -8.20 9.06
C LEU A 20 -2.82 -7.59 8.10
N ASN A 21 -1.68 -7.12 8.60
CA ASN A 21 -0.62 -6.46 7.83
C ASN A 21 0.47 -7.43 7.34
N ARG A 22 0.16 -8.74 7.27
CA ARG A 22 1.09 -9.75 6.79
C ARG A 22 0.60 -10.40 5.50
N PRO A 23 1.50 -10.61 4.52
CA PRO A 23 1.18 -11.36 3.32
C PRO A 23 0.68 -12.74 3.65
N GLN A 24 -0.17 -13.30 2.78
CA GLN A 24 -0.74 -14.63 3.00
C GLN A 24 -1.50 -14.74 4.33
N SER A 25 -2.01 -13.64 4.90
CA SER A 25 -2.98 -13.72 5.99
C SER A 25 -4.28 -14.37 5.50
N ALA A 26 -5.16 -14.74 6.44
CA ALA A 26 -6.47 -15.27 6.08
C ALA A 26 -7.30 -14.26 5.25
N LEU A 27 -7.23 -12.97 5.61
CA LEU A 27 -7.84 -11.88 4.85
C LEU A 27 -7.22 -11.75 3.45
N SER A 28 -5.88 -11.73 3.33
CA SER A 28 -5.18 -11.63 2.04
C SER A 28 -5.56 -12.78 1.10
N ARG A 29 -5.61 -14.02 1.60
CA ARG A 29 -6.07 -15.18 0.81
C ARG A 29 -7.52 -15.06 0.38
N GLN A 30 -8.40 -14.56 1.25
CA GLN A 30 -9.81 -14.36 0.89
C GLN A 30 -9.95 -13.27 -0.17
N LEU A 31 -9.17 -12.19 -0.07
CA LEU A 31 -9.09 -11.13 -1.07
C LEU A 31 -8.67 -11.68 -2.44
N ILE A 32 -7.65 -12.54 -2.50
CA ILE A 32 -7.20 -13.18 -3.75
C ILE A 32 -8.29 -14.04 -4.37
N LYS A 33 -8.91 -14.92 -3.57
CA LYS A 33 -10.00 -15.79 -4.04
C LYS A 33 -11.17 -14.99 -4.60
N ASP A 34 -11.59 -13.97 -3.87
CA ASP A 34 -12.69 -13.10 -4.29
C ASP A 34 -12.34 -12.32 -5.56
N THR A 35 -11.08 -11.90 -5.72
CA THR A 35 -10.60 -11.21 -6.93
C THR A 35 -10.67 -12.13 -8.15
N ILE A 36 -10.22 -13.38 -8.02
CA ILE A 36 -10.28 -14.38 -9.10
C ILE A 36 -11.74 -14.68 -9.48
N ASP A 37 -12.63 -14.82 -8.50
CA ASP A 37 -14.06 -15.03 -8.72
C ASP A 37 -14.69 -13.83 -9.45
N CYS A 38 -14.45 -12.59 -8.97
CA CYS A 38 -14.91 -11.37 -9.65
C CYS A 38 -14.40 -11.28 -11.09
N PHE A 39 -13.15 -11.66 -11.36
CA PHE A 39 -12.61 -11.61 -12.70
C PHE A 39 -13.19 -12.70 -13.63
N SER A 40 -13.51 -13.88 -13.09
CA SER A 40 -14.06 -15.01 -13.86
C SER A 40 -15.59 -15.04 -13.97
N ASN A 41 -16.31 -14.25 -13.17
CA ASN A 41 -17.77 -14.28 -13.09
C ASN A 41 -18.41 -12.92 -13.41
N ASN A 42 -18.94 -12.77 -14.62
CA ASN A 42 -19.62 -11.53 -15.03
C ASN A 42 -20.86 -11.22 -14.18
N ALA A 43 -21.66 -12.23 -13.81
CA ALA A 43 -22.89 -12.01 -13.04
C ALA A 43 -22.61 -11.39 -11.66
N LYS A 44 -21.46 -11.74 -11.07
CA LYS A 44 -21.00 -11.12 -9.82
C LYS A 44 -20.65 -9.65 -10.03
N ILE A 45 -19.93 -9.31 -11.10
CA ILE A 45 -19.61 -7.92 -11.44
C ILE A 45 -20.88 -7.11 -11.69
N GLU A 46 -21.85 -7.68 -12.42
CA GLU A 46 -23.14 -7.04 -12.64
C GLU A 46 -23.87 -6.76 -11.33
N SER A 47 -23.86 -7.71 -10.39
CA SER A 47 -24.48 -7.52 -9.08
C SER A 47 -23.83 -6.39 -8.28
N ILE A 48 -22.50 -6.23 -8.39
CA ILE A 48 -21.77 -5.13 -7.76
C ILE A 48 -22.13 -3.79 -8.41
N LEU A 49 -22.16 -3.73 -9.75
CA LEU A 49 -22.51 -2.52 -10.48
C LEU A 49 -23.97 -2.13 -10.26
N ASP A 50 -24.91 -3.07 -10.29
CA ASP A 50 -26.34 -2.81 -10.05
C ASP A 50 -26.59 -2.26 -8.64
N ALA A 51 -25.78 -2.70 -7.67
CA ALA A 51 -25.80 -2.20 -6.30
C ALA A 51 -25.18 -0.80 -6.12
N SER A 52 -24.53 -0.24 -7.16
CA SER A 52 -24.00 1.12 -7.11
C SER A 52 -25.04 2.16 -7.50
N GLN A 53 -24.87 3.38 -7.01
CA GLN A 53 -25.59 4.52 -7.55
C GLN A 53 -25.28 4.63 -9.06
N GLY A 54 -26.30 4.89 -9.89
CA GLY A 54 -26.15 4.88 -11.34
C GLY A 54 -25.90 3.49 -11.97
N GLY A 55 -25.97 2.40 -11.20
CA GLY A 55 -25.73 1.03 -11.68
C GLY A 55 -26.53 0.62 -12.90
N SER A 56 -27.84 0.93 -12.91
CA SER A 56 -28.69 0.64 -14.06
C SER A 56 -28.25 1.41 -15.32
N PHE A 57 -27.69 2.61 -15.18
CA PHE A 57 -27.12 3.34 -16.33
C PHE A 57 -25.87 2.63 -16.87
N LEU A 58 -24.96 2.22 -15.98
CA LEU A 58 -23.74 1.48 -16.33
C LEU A 58 -24.05 0.15 -17.03
N LEU A 59 -25.11 -0.54 -16.62
CA LEU A 59 -25.51 -1.83 -17.19
C LEU A 59 -26.35 -1.69 -18.47
N ASN A 60 -27.01 -0.56 -18.68
CA ASN A 60 -27.78 -0.29 -19.91
C ASN A 60 -26.96 0.39 -21.02
N ASN A 61 -25.81 0.99 -20.68
CA ASN A 61 -24.96 1.72 -21.63
C ASN A 61 -23.56 1.12 -21.64
N ASN A 62 -23.10 0.58 -22.77
CA ASN A 62 -21.77 -0.02 -22.93
C ASN A 62 -21.45 -1.10 -21.87
N ARG A 63 -22.45 -1.93 -21.51
CA ARG A 63 -22.39 -2.94 -20.45
C ARG A 63 -21.09 -3.73 -20.44
N ASP A 64 -20.75 -4.37 -21.56
CA ASP A 64 -19.61 -5.28 -21.63
C ASP A 64 -18.27 -4.55 -21.43
N GLU A 65 -18.18 -3.32 -21.93
CA GLU A 65 -17.01 -2.46 -21.75
C GLU A 65 -16.88 -1.96 -20.31
N ASN A 66 -18.00 -1.58 -19.69
CA ASN A 66 -18.01 -1.19 -18.27
C ASN A 66 -17.62 -2.36 -17.36
N ILE A 67 -18.14 -3.57 -17.63
CA ILE A 67 -17.72 -4.78 -16.91
C ILE A 67 -16.23 -5.04 -17.10
N ARG A 68 -15.72 -4.93 -18.33
CA ARG A 68 -14.29 -5.13 -18.64
C ARG A 68 -13.41 -4.13 -17.90
N ARG A 69 -13.73 -2.83 -17.98
CA ARG A 69 -13.01 -1.74 -17.28
C ARG A 69 -13.06 -1.93 -15.77
N PHE A 70 -14.24 -2.18 -15.21
CA PHE A 70 -14.41 -2.40 -13.78
C PHE A 70 -13.58 -3.58 -13.26
N LYS A 71 -13.53 -4.71 -13.99
CA LYS A 71 -12.69 -5.86 -13.62
C LYS A 71 -11.21 -5.50 -13.54
N LEU A 72 -10.70 -4.77 -14.53
CA LEU A 72 -9.30 -4.34 -14.57
C LEU A 72 -8.98 -3.36 -13.43
N ILE A 73 -9.88 -2.41 -13.16
CA ILE A 73 -9.76 -1.45 -12.07
C ILE A 73 -9.74 -2.17 -10.70
N LEU A 74 -10.70 -3.07 -10.45
CA LEU A 74 -10.76 -3.84 -9.21
C LEU A 74 -9.53 -4.73 -9.03
N LEU A 75 -9.08 -5.39 -10.10
CA LEU A 75 -7.84 -6.16 -10.10
C LEU A 75 -6.63 -5.28 -9.75
N GLY A 76 -6.53 -4.09 -10.35
CA GLY A 76 -5.46 -3.12 -10.08
C GLY A 76 -5.43 -2.68 -8.61
N ILE A 77 -6.56 -2.22 -8.07
CA ILE A 77 -6.68 -1.80 -6.66
C ILE A 77 -6.23 -2.92 -5.72
N ARG A 78 -6.73 -4.14 -5.92
CA ARG A 78 -6.41 -5.26 -5.01
C ARG A 78 -4.98 -5.75 -5.16
N SER A 79 -4.43 -5.69 -6.36
CA SER A 79 -3.02 -6.04 -6.61
C SER A 79 -2.09 -5.04 -5.94
N HIS A 80 -2.42 -3.74 -5.99
CA HIS A 80 -1.70 -2.70 -5.25
C HIS A 80 -1.75 -2.97 -3.74
N VAL A 81 -2.94 -3.22 -3.17
CA VAL A 81 -3.05 -3.54 -1.73
C VAL A 81 -2.24 -4.79 -1.34
N ILE A 82 -2.22 -5.83 -2.19
CA ILE A 82 -1.40 -7.03 -1.95
C ILE A 82 0.10 -6.68 -1.98
N ALA A 83 0.55 -5.88 -2.94
CA ALA A 83 1.94 -5.43 -3.03
C ALA A 83 2.35 -4.61 -1.81
N ASP A 84 1.52 -3.66 -1.41
CA ASP A 84 1.71 -2.82 -0.23
C ASP A 84 1.75 -3.66 1.05
N THR A 85 0.96 -4.73 1.13
CA THR A 85 1.00 -5.66 2.27
C THR A 85 2.36 -6.37 2.39
N TRP A 86 3.07 -6.62 1.27
CA TRP A 86 4.45 -7.14 1.30
C TRP A 86 5.47 -6.08 1.71
N ALA A 87 5.35 -4.87 1.17
CA ALA A 87 6.27 -3.76 1.44
C ALA A 87 6.18 -3.30 2.90
N HIS A 88 4.95 -3.05 3.38
CA HIS A 88 4.65 -2.37 4.64
C HIS A 88 4.35 -3.32 5.82
N GLN A 89 4.97 -4.50 5.84
CA GLN A 89 4.84 -5.43 6.97
C GLN A 89 5.26 -4.77 8.28
N ASP A 90 4.50 -5.07 9.34
CA ASP A 90 4.71 -4.57 10.70
C ASP A 90 4.52 -3.04 10.89
N PHE A 91 4.00 -2.35 9.86
CA PHE A 91 3.50 -0.98 9.94
C PHE A 91 1.97 -0.95 9.81
N CYS A 92 1.34 0.20 10.07
CA CYS A 92 -0.09 0.33 9.92
C CYS A 92 -0.51 1.68 9.31
N GLY A 93 -1.64 1.63 8.61
CA GLY A 93 -2.31 2.75 7.96
C GLY A 93 -3.00 3.74 8.90
N VAL A 94 -2.66 3.77 10.20
CA VAL A 94 -3.32 4.64 11.19
C VAL A 94 -2.35 5.10 12.27
N GLY A 95 -2.79 6.11 13.04
CA GLY A 95 -2.26 6.60 14.32
C GLY A 95 -1.80 5.55 15.33
N SER A 96 -0.68 4.82 15.15
CA SER A 96 -0.30 3.72 16.05
C SER A 96 1.16 3.72 16.51
N VAL A 97 1.36 3.13 17.69
CA VAL A 97 2.68 2.77 18.24
C VAL A 97 3.44 1.79 17.34
N LEU A 98 2.74 0.98 16.53
CA LEU A 98 3.35 0.10 15.51
C LEU A 98 4.25 0.86 14.54
N ASN A 99 3.95 2.14 14.31
CA ASN A 99 4.68 2.98 13.37
C ASN A 99 5.95 3.62 13.96
N THR A 100 6.28 3.34 15.23
CA THR A 100 7.40 3.98 15.95
C THR A 100 8.50 2.99 16.36
N TYR A 101 9.73 3.49 16.45
CA TYR A 101 10.92 2.69 16.74
C TYR A 101 11.93 3.45 17.60
N TRP A 102 12.80 2.69 18.28
CA TRP A 102 13.97 3.15 19.02
C TRP A 102 15.17 3.37 18.09
N ASP A 103 16.22 4.00 18.59
CA ASP A 103 17.54 3.95 17.94
C ASP A 103 17.96 2.50 17.67
N VAL A 104 18.46 2.22 16.46
CA VAL A 104 18.84 0.87 16.02
C VAL A 104 19.91 0.22 16.91
N ASP A 105 20.76 1.02 17.54
CA ASP A 105 21.80 0.59 18.49
C ASP A 105 21.41 0.80 19.97
N TYR A 106 20.14 1.10 20.25
CA TYR A 106 19.62 1.22 21.61
C TYR A 106 19.86 -0.06 22.39
N ASP A 107 20.49 0.08 23.56
CA ASP A 107 20.75 -0.99 24.52
C ASP A 107 20.41 -0.47 25.94
N PRO A 108 19.31 -0.95 26.55
CA PRO A 108 18.88 -0.51 27.87
C PRO A 108 19.84 -0.90 29.01
N ARG A 109 20.81 -1.78 28.75
CA ARG A 109 21.81 -2.24 29.73
C ARG A 109 23.19 -1.62 29.51
N SER A 110 23.37 -0.89 28.41
CA SER A 110 24.63 -0.25 28.08
C SER A 110 24.93 0.89 29.04
N TRP A 111 26.18 1.03 29.48
CA TRP A 111 26.67 2.20 30.21
C TRP A 111 27.15 3.33 29.28
N ASN A 112 27.16 3.09 27.96
CA ASN A 112 27.46 4.12 26.97
C ASN A 112 26.21 5.01 26.74
N PRO A 113 26.27 6.32 27.05
CA PRO A 113 25.12 7.23 26.90
C PRO A 113 24.56 7.29 25.47
N PHE A 114 25.40 7.10 24.44
CA PHE A 114 24.95 7.11 23.05
C PHE A 114 24.04 5.91 22.72
N LYS A 115 24.21 4.78 23.42
CA LYS A 115 23.37 3.58 23.28
C LYS A 115 22.21 3.53 24.27
N GLN A 116 22.16 4.43 25.25
CA GLN A 116 21.02 4.55 26.17
C GLN A 116 19.84 5.32 25.56
N GLY A 117 19.88 5.62 24.26
CA GLY A 117 18.73 6.15 23.53
C GLY A 117 18.47 7.63 23.80
N ILE A 118 19.40 8.49 23.39
CA ILE A 118 19.20 9.96 23.40
C ILE A 118 18.09 10.39 22.39
N GLY A 119 17.38 9.44 21.77
CA GLY A 119 16.09 9.67 21.11
C GLY A 119 16.25 10.20 19.69
N ARG A 120 17.30 9.80 18.96
CA ARG A 120 17.50 10.24 17.58
C ARG A 120 16.64 9.47 16.59
N GLN A 121 16.20 8.25 16.95
CA GLN A 121 15.45 7.33 16.09
C GLN A 121 16.20 7.06 14.78
N SER A 122 17.43 6.59 14.96
CA SER A 122 18.30 6.14 13.88
C SER A 122 17.95 4.73 13.41
N ILE A 123 18.11 4.51 12.10
CA ILE A 123 17.99 3.22 11.42
C ILE A 123 19.28 2.92 10.67
N GLN A 124 19.48 1.66 10.30
CA GLN A 124 20.53 1.28 9.35
C GLN A 124 19.93 0.84 8.03
N TYR A 125 20.62 1.11 6.92
CA TYR A 125 20.21 0.63 5.60
C TYR A 125 21.38 0.36 4.68
N ASN A 126 21.15 -0.50 3.69
CA ASN A 126 22.04 -0.79 2.60
C ASN A 126 21.22 -0.69 1.29
N ASP A 127 21.61 0.23 0.44
CA ASP A 127 20.98 0.55 -0.84
C ASP A 127 21.68 -0.14 -2.03
N GLY A 128 22.59 -1.08 -1.73
CA GLY A 128 23.38 -1.83 -2.71
C GLY A 128 24.63 -1.10 -3.21
N THR A 129 24.88 0.14 -2.77
CA THR A 129 25.99 0.96 -3.31
C THR A 129 27.25 0.99 -2.44
N SER A 130 27.11 1.00 -1.10
CA SER A 130 28.26 1.21 -0.21
C SER A 130 28.14 0.49 1.14
N GLY A 131 27.37 -0.60 1.21
CA GLY A 131 27.13 -1.36 2.43
C GLY A 131 26.20 -0.65 3.42
N TRP A 132 26.24 -1.07 4.69
CA TRP A 132 25.34 -0.58 5.74
C TRP A 132 25.73 0.84 6.19
N LYS A 133 24.77 1.76 6.12
CA LYS A 133 24.84 3.17 6.53
C LYS A 133 23.86 3.39 7.69
N THR A 134 24.16 4.32 8.59
CA THR A 134 23.23 4.75 9.66
C THR A 134 22.64 6.11 9.28
N THR A 135 21.34 6.29 9.44
CA THR A 135 20.66 7.56 9.17
C THR A 135 19.55 7.83 10.18
N VAL A 136 19.16 9.09 10.27
CA VAL A 136 17.94 9.55 10.95
C VAL A 136 17.05 10.16 9.88
N LEU A 137 15.83 9.66 9.77
CA LEU A 137 14.85 10.21 8.85
C LEU A 137 14.30 11.52 9.46
N SER A 138 14.11 12.57 8.65
CA SER A 138 13.63 13.88 9.13
C SER A 138 12.35 14.29 8.42
N SER A 139 11.37 14.84 9.16
CA SER A 139 10.12 15.38 8.61
C SER A 139 10.16 16.91 8.42
N ILE A 140 11.26 17.57 8.80
CA ILE A 140 11.38 19.04 8.74
C ILE A 140 12.05 19.46 7.44
N GLU A 141 11.29 20.11 6.56
CA GLU A 141 11.85 21.09 5.61
C GLU A 141 12.20 22.37 6.37
N ASN A 142 13.48 22.71 6.49
CA ASN A 142 13.89 23.97 7.11
C ASN A 142 13.70 25.12 6.10
N TYR A 143 12.60 25.87 6.23
CA TYR A 143 12.47 27.20 5.60
C TYR A 143 13.13 28.26 6.51
N GLY A 144 14.44 28.46 6.34
CA GLY A 144 15.20 29.47 7.09
C GLY A 144 16.44 29.92 6.32
N LEU A 145 16.57 31.24 6.17
CA LEU A 145 17.55 31.97 5.34
C LEU A 145 19.01 31.59 5.65
N GLY A 146 19.62 30.86 4.70
CA GLY A 146 21.05 30.55 4.67
C GLY A 146 21.30 29.07 4.35
N TYR A 147 21.36 28.73 3.06
CA TYR A 147 21.71 27.42 2.51
C TYR A 147 20.74 26.22 2.76
N LEU A 148 19.73 26.09 1.90
CA LEU A 148 19.63 25.02 0.88
C LEU A 148 19.54 23.50 1.25
N TYR A 149 19.04 23.03 2.40
CA TYR A 149 18.80 21.57 2.56
C TYR A 149 17.58 21.22 3.45
N GLY A 150 16.48 20.79 2.82
CA GLY A 150 15.54 19.83 3.42
C GLY A 150 16.11 18.41 3.30
N PRO A 151 15.57 17.41 4.02
CA PRO A 151 15.98 16.02 3.81
C PRO A 151 15.76 15.64 2.34
N HIS A 152 16.69 14.89 1.76
CA HIS A 152 16.46 14.31 0.43
C HIS A 152 15.14 13.53 0.45
N PRO A 153 14.28 13.60 -0.60
CA PRO A 153 12.97 12.94 -0.59
C PRO A 153 13.03 11.46 -0.18
N ASP A 154 14.05 10.74 -0.65
CA ASP A 154 14.29 9.34 -0.27
C ASP A 154 14.55 9.10 1.23
N LEU A 155 15.03 10.12 1.96
CA LEU A 155 15.42 10.08 3.37
C LEU A 155 14.48 10.92 4.25
N ALA A 156 13.33 11.34 3.71
CA ALA A 156 12.31 12.05 4.47
C ALA A 156 11.58 11.09 5.42
N ALA A 157 11.45 11.48 6.70
CA ALA A 157 10.51 10.85 7.61
C ALA A 157 9.11 11.39 7.36
N VAL A 158 8.12 10.58 7.70
CA VAL A 158 6.73 11.00 7.78
C VAL A 158 6.45 11.31 9.26
N PRO A 159 5.78 12.43 9.62
CA PRO A 159 4.72 13.12 8.90
C PRO A 159 5.08 14.44 8.18
N ASN A 160 4.80 14.51 6.88
CA ASN A 160 4.51 15.76 6.16
C ASN A 160 3.08 15.79 5.56
N GLY A 161 2.17 14.88 5.96
CA GLY A 161 0.81 14.82 5.43
C GLY A 161 0.11 13.47 5.61
N THR A 162 -0.88 13.18 4.76
CA THR A 162 -1.64 11.92 4.73
C THR A 162 -0.82 10.69 4.33
N SER A 163 0.36 10.89 3.75
CA SER A 163 1.38 9.87 3.43
C SER A 163 1.92 9.12 4.66
N TYR A 164 1.51 9.56 5.87
CA TYR A 164 1.75 8.93 7.17
C TYR A 164 1.16 7.53 7.31
N LEU A 165 0.06 7.28 6.62
CA LEU A 165 -0.74 6.10 6.80
C LEU A 165 -0.10 4.96 5.99
N GLY A 166 0.60 4.03 6.66
CA GLY A 166 1.10 2.78 6.06
C GLY A 166 2.62 2.63 6.09
N HIS A 167 3.38 3.72 6.00
CA HIS A 167 4.85 3.71 5.98
C HIS A 167 5.48 3.80 7.37
N GLY A 168 4.68 4.20 8.37
CA GLY A 168 5.16 4.57 9.69
C GLY A 168 6.23 5.65 9.65
N TRP A 169 7.13 5.67 10.63
CA TRP A 169 8.25 6.61 10.67
C TRP A 169 9.38 6.24 9.69
N MET A 170 9.22 5.17 8.90
CA MET A 170 10.24 4.59 8.03
C MET A 170 10.36 5.29 6.66
N GLY A 171 9.56 6.33 6.40
CA GLY A 171 9.63 7.07 5.13
C GLY A 171 9.32 6.17 3.93
N HIS A 172 10.05 6.38 2.84
CA HIS A 172 9.92 5.59 1.60
C HIS A 172 10.72 4.29 1.60
N PHE A 173 11.39 3.92 2.69
CA PHE A 173 12.26 2.74 2.68
C PHE A 173 11.50 1.44 2.39
N PRO A 174 10.28 1.20 2.91
CA PRO A 174 9.50 0.05 2.49
C PRO A 174 9.21 -0.01 0.99
N ASP A 175 9.19 1.14 0.29
CA ASP A 175 8.87 1.26 -1.14
C ASP A 175 10.06 0.94 -2.06
N PHE A 176 11.28 0.98 -1.51
CA PHE A 176 12.50 0.76 -2.27
C PHE A 176 12.87 -0.72 -2.29
N SER A 177 12.55 -1.38 -3.39
CA SER A 177 12.75 -2.82 -3.59
C SER A 177 14.20 -3.28 -3.40
N PHE A 178 15.17 -2.42 -3.69
CA PHE A 178 16.62 -2.73 -3.61
C PHE A 178 17.21 -2.54 -2.21
N VAL A 179 16.46 -1.97 -1.27
CA VAL A 179 16.96 -1.58 0.05
C VAL A 179 16.84 -2.72 1.06
N ASN A 180 17.92 -2.95 1.81
CA ASN A 180 17.86 -3.69 3.06
C ASN A 180 17.91 -2.68 4.21
N PHE A 181 17.10 -2.83 5.23
CA PHE A 181 17.12 -1.92 6.38
C PHE A 181 16.96 -2.64 7.71
N ARG A 182 17.48 -2.03 8.78
CA ARG A 182 17.39 -2.51 10.16
C ARG A 182 16.84 -1.43 11.05
N TYR A 183 15.90 -1.79 11.89
CA TYR A 183 15.28 -0.89 12.85
C TYR A 183 14.87 -1.64 14.10
N LYS A 184 14.67 -0.92 15.21
CA LYS A 184 14.29 -1.50 16.49
C LYS A 184 12.88 -1.04 16.87
N PRO A 185 11.81 -1.78 16.53
CA PRO A 185 10.45 -1.33 16.81
C PRO A 185 10.22 -1.14 18.31
N CYS A 186 9.41 -0.13 18.67
CA CYS A 186 9.17 0.17 20.07
C CYS A 186 8.31 -0.88 20.80
N TRP A 187 7.56 -1.67 20.03
CA TRP A 187 6.73 -2.76 20.52
C TRP A 187 7.51 -4.07 20.74
N ALA A 188 8.75 -4.17 20.25
CA ALA A 188 9.63 -5.30 20.55
C ALA A 188 10.41 -5.08 21.84
N ASN A 189 10.95 -6.15 22.42
CA ASN A 189 11.81 -6.05 23.59
C ASN A 189 13.07 -5.25 23.22
N PRO A 190 13.35 -4.12 23.89
CA PRO A 190 14.51 -3.29 23.56
C PRO A 190 15.86 -3.96 23.84
N SER A 191 15.88 -5.10 24.55
CA SER A 191 17.09 -5.91 24.73
C SER A 191 17.41 -6.79 23.52
N ASP A 192 16.45 -7.03 22.63
CA ASP A 192 16.64 -7.86 21.44
C ASP A 192 17.42 -7.09 20.36
N GLY A 193 17.96 -7.80 19.36
CA GLY A 193 18.59 -7.16 18.21
C GLY A 193 17.57 -6.38 17.35
N PRO A 194 18.03 -5.48 16.46
CA PRO A 194 17.13 -4.84 15.49
C PRO A 194 16.55 -5.88 14.53
N ILE A 195 15.33 -5.62 14.05
CA ILE A 195 14.71 -6.39 12.97
C ILE A 195 15.36 -5.99 11.66
N GLU A 196 15.76 -6.98 10.86
CA GLU A 196 16.23 -6.79 9.49
C GLU A 196 15.10 -7.03 8.48
N ARG A 197 14.89 -6.06 7.59
CA ARG A 197 13.99 -6.13 6.44
C ARG A 197 14.81 -6.21 5.17
N ASN A 198 14.57 -7.28 4.41
CA ASN A 198 15.19 -7.53 3.11
C ASN A 198 14.13 -7.28 2.03
N ASN A 199 13.97 -6.01 1.61
CA ASN A 199 12.98 -5.69 0.59
C ASN A 199 13.19 -6.48 -0.70
N PRO A 200 14.43 -6.73 -1.20
CA PRO A 200 14.59 -7.50 -2.43
C PRO A 200 13.87 -8.85 -2.40
N ASN A 201 14.02 -9.58 -1.29
CA ASN A 201 13.36 -10.86 -1.11
C ASN A 201 11.84 -10.72 -0.93
N GLU A 202 11.36 -9.70 -0.22
CA GLU A 202 9.92 -9.45 -0.05
C GLU A 202 9.24 -9.06 -1.38
N TYR A 203 9.88 -8.19 -2.17
CA TYR A 203 9.41 -7.80 -3.51
C TYR A 203 9.43 -8.97 -4.49
N LYS A 204 10.43 -9.85 -4.42
CA LYS A 204 10.45 -11.08 -5.21
C LYS A 204 9.24 -11.97 -4.90
N ARG A 205 8.89 -12.11 -3.62
CA ARG A 205 7.71 -12.90 -3.20
C ARG A 205 6.41 -12.23 -3.62
N ALA A 206 6.32 -10.90 -3.47
CA ALA A 206 5.19 -10.12 -3.96
C ALA A 206 4.98 -10.31 -5.46
N TRP A 207 6.05 -10.25 -6.25
CA TRP A 207 6.00 -10.47 -7.70
C TRP A 207 5.44 -11.85 -8.05
N ILE A 208 5.92 -12.91 -7.37
CA ILE A 208 5.42 -14.28 -7.59
C ILE A 208 3.92 -14.38 -7.26
N GLU A 209 3.49 -13.77 -6.16
CA GLU A 209 2.08 -13.77 -5.75
C GLU A 209 1.20 -13.01 -6.75
N LEU A 210 1.64 -11.84 -7.23
CA LEU A 210 0.93 -11.05 -8.22
C LEU A 210 0.85 -11.78 -9.57
N VAL A 211 1.93 -12.39 -10.04
CA VAL A 211 1.91 -13.23 -11.25
C VAL A 211 0.94 -14.40 -11.10
N SER A 212 0.90 -15.02 -9.92
CA SER A 212 -0.06 -16.09 -9.63
C SER A 212 -1.51 -15.59 -9.65
N LEU A 213 -1.78 -14.42 -9.07
CA LEU A 213 -3.09 -13.77 -9.10
C LEU A 213 -3.51 -13.44 -10.53
N PHE A 214 -2.66 -12.76 -11.30
CA PHE A 214 -2.94 -12.38 -12.68
C PHE A 214 -3.14 -13.58 -13.59
N THR A 215 -2.35 -14.64 -13.42
CA THR A 215 -2.52 -15.88 -14.18
C THR A 215 -3.86 -16.54 -13.90
N GLN A 216 -4.25 -16.63 -12.62
CA GLN A 216 -5.53 -17.24 -12.24
C GLN A 216 -6.72 -16.38 -12.67
N ALA A 217 -6.64 -15.06 -12.51
CA ALA A 217 -7.68 -14.14 -12.98
C ALA A 217 -7.87 -14.25 -14.49
N ASN A 218 -6.78 -14.22 -15.27
CA ASN A 218 -6.85 -14.20 -16.73
C ASN A 218 -7.18 -15.58 -17.34
N ARG A 219 -6.57 -16.66 -16.84
CA ARG A 219 -6.59 -17.99 -17.49
C ARG A 219 -7.39 -19.04 -16.73
N ASN A 220 -7.94 -18.70 -15.56
CA ASN A 220 -8.56 -19.66 -14.63
C ASN A 220 -7.69 -20.91 -14.39
N SER A 221 -6.38 -20.72 -14.32
CA SER A 221 -5.39 -21.80 -14.18
C SER A 221 -4.25 -21.37 -13.26
N LYS A 222 -3.60 -22.37 -12.65
CA LYS A 222 -2.44 -22.14 -11.78
C LYS A 222 -1.24 -21.72 -12.61
N VAL A 223 -0.40 -20.86 -12.02
CA VAL A 223 0.90 -20.52 -12.59
C VAL A 223 1.73 -21.79 -12.81
N LYS A 224 2.36 -21.89 -13.98
CA LYS A 224 3.30 -22.97 -14.29
C LYS A 224 4.71 -22.44 -14.04
N ILE A 225 5.51 -23.22 -13.33
CA ILE A 225 6.91 -22.88 -13.06
C ILE A 225 7.76 -23.51 -14.17
N ASP A 226 7.71 -22.90 -15.35
CA ASP A 226 8.43 -23.30 -16.54
C ASP A 226 9.60 -22.35 -16.85
N GLU A 227 10.30 -22.58 -17.95
CA GLU A 227 11.46 -21.77 -18.38
C GLU A 227 11.09 -20.30 -18.59
N GLN A 228 9.89 -20.03 -19.11
CA GLN A 228 9.40 -18.67 -19.30
C GLN A 228 9.21 -17.96 -17.96
N PHE A 229 8.54 -18.62 -17.00
CA PHE A 229 8.39 -18.08 -15.64
C PHE A 229 9.75 -17.77 -14.99
N GLN A 230 10.72 -18.68 -15.11
CA GLN A 230 12.06 -18.47 -14.54
C GLN A 230 12.80 -17.32 -15.23
N SER A 231 12.66 -17.18 -16.55
CA SER A 231 13.21 -16.07 -17.32
C SER A 231 12.63 -14.73 -16.86
N ASP A 232 11.30 -14.64 -16.73
CA ASP A 232 10.63 -13.41 -16.31
C ASP A 232 10.89 -13.07 -14.84
N LEU A 233 10.99 -14.08 -13.97
CA LEU A 233 11.47 -13.89 -12.60
C LEU A 233 12.91 -13.36 -12.59
N GLY A 234 13.77 -13.84 -13.48
CA GLY A 234 15.13 -13.34 -13.64
C GLY A 234 15.19 -11.87 -14.07
N LYS A 235 14.28 -11.43 -14.96
CA LYS A 235 14.11 -10.01 -15.32
C LYS A 235 13.65 -9.18 -14.13
N ALA A 236 12.61 -9.64 -13.42
CA ALA A 236 12.08 -8.97 -12.25
C ALA A 236 13.14 -8.81 -11.14
N VAL A 237 13.92 -9.87 -10.85
CA VAL A 237 15.00 -9.81 -9.85
C VAL A 237 16.04 -8.75 -10.22
N ARG A 238 16.44 -8.65 -11.50
CA ARG A 238 17.37 -7.59 -11.94
C ARG A 238 16.82 -6.18 -11.68
N ALA A 239 15.53 -5.95 -11.94
CA ALA A 239 14.90 -4.67 -11.63
C ALA A 239 14.81 -4.41 -10.13
N ILE A 240 14.37 -5.41 -9.36
CA ILE A 240 14.17 -5.35 -7.91
C ILE A 240 15.47 -5.05 -7.15
N GLU A 241 16.56 -5.71 -7.55
CA GLU A 241 17.88 -5.63 -6.90
C GLU A 241 18.77 -4.51 -7.47
N CYS A 242 18.28 -3.73 -8.44
CA CYS A 242 19.06 -2.68 -9.08
C CYS A 242 19.44 -1.60 -8.04
N PRO A 243 20.74 -1.43 -7.73
CA PRO A 243 21.17 -0.56 -6.65
C PRO A 243 20.95 0.91 -7.01
N CYS A 244 20.61 1.73 -6.01
CA CYS A 244 20.49 3.18 -6.15
C CYS A 244 21.14 3.86 -4.95
N GLN A 245 21.92 4.90 -5.17
CA GLN A 245 22.48 5.68 -4.06
C GLN A 245 21.38 6.59 -3.49
N LEU A 246 20.73 6.16 -2.40
CA LEU A 246 19.75 7.00 -1.73
C LEU A 246 20.41 8.29 -1.19
N GLY A 247 19.72 9.42 -1.35
CA GLY A 247 20.31 10.73 -1.07
C GLY A 247 21.23 11.26 -2.17
N GLY A 248 21.31 10.57 -3.30
CA GLY A 248 22.05 10.97 -4.49
C GLY A 248 21.35 12.06 -5.31
N LYS A 249 21.68 12.17 -6.60
CA LYS A 249 21.03 13.12 -7.52
C LYS A 249 19.72 12.62 -8.13
N VAL A 250 19.57 11.30 -8.21
CA VAL A 250 18.41 10.62 -8.81
C VAL A 250 17.61 10.02 -7.67
N SER A 251 16.30 10.23 -7.64
CA SER A 251 15.43 9.66 -6.62
C SER A 251 15.38 8.13 -6.72
N GLY A 252 15.17 7.46 -5.58
CA GLY A 252 15.01 6.01 -5.54
C GLY A 252 13.83 5.53 -6.41
N ARG A 253 12.74 6.31 -6.45
CA ARG A 253 11.57 6.04 -7.29
C ARG A 253 11.91 6.03 -8.77
N LYS A 254 12.61 7.07 -9.25
CA LYS A 254 13.01 7.21 -10.65
C LYS A 254 14.02 6.14 -11.06
N SER A 255 14.95 5.80 -10.17
CA SER A 255 15.90 4.70 -10.39
C SER A 255 15.18 3.36 -10.52
N SER A 256 14.23 3.08 -9.63
CA SER A 256 13.42 1.85 -9.68
C SER A 256 12.58 1.77 -10.96
N ALA A 257 11.89 2.85 -11.32
CA ALA A 257 11.11 2.90 -12.57
C ALA A 257 11.97 2.64 -13.82
N ALA A 258 13.16 3.23 -13.88
CA ALA A 258 14.11 2.98 -14.97
C ALA A 258 14.58 1.53 -15.02
N ALA A 259 14.85 0.91 -13.87
CA ALA A 259 15.26 -0.50 -13.79
C ALA A 259 14.16 -1.46 -14.30
N TRP A 260 12.89 -1.17 -14.01
CA TRP A 260 11.76 -1.94 -14.55
C TRP A 260 11.61 -1.78 -16.06
N LEU A 261 11.76 -0.55 -16.58
CA LEU A 261 11.75 -0.29 -18.02
C LEU A 261 12.93 -0.98 -18.72
N GLU A 262 14.11 -1.04 -18.12
CA GLU A 262 15.24 -1.74 -18.71
C GLU A 262 15.05 -3.28 -18.70
N ALA A 263 14.46 -3.82 -17.64
CA ALA A 263 14.32 -5.26 -17.47
C ALA A 263 13.25 -5.90 -18.38
N PHE A 264 12.22 -5.15 -18.78
CA PHE A 264 11.10 -5.64 -19.58
C PHE A 264 10.93 -4.85 -20.87
N GLU A 265 10.84 -5.55 -22.00
CA GLU A 265 10.67 -4.95 -23.33
C GLU A 265 9.24 -4.43 -23.57
N ASP A 266 8.26 -5.00 -22.88
CA ASP A 266 6.86 -4.56 -22.94
C ASP A 266 6.67 -3.34 -22.04
N HIS A 267 6.56 -2.17 -22.66
CA HIS A 267 6.35 -0.91 -21.95
C HIS A 267 4.87 -0.49 -21.95
N PRO A 268 4.42 0.23 -20.91
CA PRO A 268 3.12 0.89 -20.94
C PRO A 268 3.08 1.94 -22.06
N ASN A 269 1.88 2.19 -22.60
CA ASN A 269 1.66 3.21 -23.65
C ASN A 269 2.05 4.63 -23.21
N SER A 270 2.07 4.89 -21.90
CA SER A 270 2.50 6.15 -21.30
C SER A 270 3.55 5.88 -20.23
N ILE A 271 4.67 6.58 -20.33
CA ILE A 271 5.70 6.59 -19.28
C ILE A 271 5.30 7.67 -18.27
N ILE A 272 5.11 7.26 -17.01
CA ILE A 272 4.74 8.16 -15.92
C ILE A 272 6.01 8.75 -15.31
N ASP A 273 6.05 10.08 -15.14
CA ASP A 273 7.07 10.70 -14.31
C ASP A 273 6.73 10.46 -12.83
N VAL A 274 7.46 9.52 -12.22
CA VAL A 274 7.23 9.06 -10.84
C VAL A 274 7.58 10.10 -9.76
N ASP A 275 8.27 11.18 -10.13
CA ASP A 275 8.57 12.29 -9.24
C ASP A 275 7.50 13.40 -9.34
N ALA A 276 6.58 13.33 -10.32
CA ALA A 276 5.52 14.30 -10.51
C ALA A 276 4.20 13.81 -9.90
N GLU A 277 3.73 14.48 -8.84
CA GLU A 277 2.47 14.15 -8.16
C GLU A 277 1.46 15.30 -8.25
N PRO A 278 0.32 15.14 -8.97
CA PRO A 278 -0.03 14.05 -9.89
C PRO A 278 0.53 14.26 -11.31
N TYR A 279 1.11 13.21 -11.91
CA TYR A 279 1.45 13.21 -13.33
C TYR A 279 0.18 13.15 -14.20
N PRO A 280 0.07 13.93 -15.30
CA PRO A 280 -1.15 13.97 -16.11
C PRO A 280 -1.64 12.60 -16.61
N SER A 281 -0.75 11.72 -17.03
CA SER A 281 -1.12 10.37 -17.50
C SER A 281 -1.54 9.40 -16.39
N ALA A 282 -1.42 9.79 -15.12
CA ALA A 282 -1.92 9.04 -13.98
C ALA A 282 -3.29 9.54 -13.48
N LYS A 283 -3.83 10.62 -14.08
CA LYS A 283 -5.15 11.14 -13.72
C LYS A 283 -6.24 10.30 -14.38
N LEU A 284 -7.19 9.82 -13.58
CA LEU A 284 -8.38 9.15 -14.09
C LEU A 284 -9.36 10.18 -14.67
N ASP A 285 -9.83 9.93 -15.88
CA ASP A 285 -10.87 10.75 -16.51
C ASP A 285 -12.20 10.56 -15.78
N GLY A 286 -13.01 11.63 -15.76
CA GLY A 286 -14.37 11.57 -15.23
C GLY A 286 -14.79 12.76 -14.37
N MET A 287 -13.87 13.62 -13.97
CA MET A 287 -14.22 14.84 -13.23
C MET A 287 -14.91 15.85 -14.17
N ILE A 288 -16.18 16.15 -13.92
CA ILE A 288 -16.96 17.14 -14.68
C ILE A 288 -16.76 18.53 -14.08
N ASN A 289 -16.80 18.65 -12.75
CA ASN A 289 -16.69 19.92 -12.05
C ASN A 289 -16.14 19.74 -10.64
N GLU A 290 -15.19 20.59 -10.25
CA GLU A 290 -14.68 20.75 -8.89
C GLU A 290 -15.14 22.10 -8.36
N THR A 291 -16.07 22.10 -7.41
CA THR A 291 -16.61 23.32 -6.81
C THR A 291 -16.14 23.46 -5.37
N TRP A 292 -15.71 24.66 -5.00
CA TRP A 292 -15.35 25.01 -3.62
C TRP A 292 -16.57 25.14 -2.69
N ARG A 293 -17.79 25.03 -3.23
CA ARG A 293 -19.03 25.15 -2.47
C ARG A 293 -19.51 23.76 -2.09
N PHE A 294 -19.54 23.50 -0.79
CA PHE A 294 -20.15 22.32 -0.22
C PHE A 294 -21.67 22.41 -0.44
N ASP A 295 -22.19 21.71 -1.43
CA ASP A 295 -23.63 21.48 -1.53
C ASP A 295 -24.00 20.12 -0.90
N ARG A 296 -25.29 19.79 -0.88
CA ARG A 296 -25.79 18.54 -0.30
C ARG A 296 -25.34 17.27 -1.03
N PHE A 297 -24.77 17.41 -2.22
CA PHE A 297 -24.26 16.33 -3.08
C PHE A 297 -22.73 16.31 -3.13
N GLY A 298 -22.05 17.31 -2.55
CA GLY A 298 -20.61 17.36 -2.38
C GLY A 298 -19.97 18.54 -3.11
N THR A 299 -18.66 18.47 -3.30
CA THR A 299 -17.87 19.48 -4.03
C THR A 299 -17.53 19.02 -5.44
N ASN A 300 -17.61 17.72 -5.74
CA ASN A 300 -17.09 17.13 -6.95
C ASN A 300 -18.21 16.41 -7.71
N TYR A 301 -18.32 16.70 -9.00
CA TYR A 301 -19.29 16.06 -9.90
C TYR A 301 -18.53 15.13 -10.82
N VAL A 302 -18.83 13.83 -10.74
CA VAL A 302 -18.14 12.78 -11.51
C VAL A 302 -19.11 12.19 -12.53
N GLN A 303 -18.63 11.99 -13.75
CA GLN A 303 -19.35 11.32 -14.83
C GLN A 303 -19.55 9.84 -14.50
N VAL A 304 -20.79 9.35 -14.58
CA VAL A 304 -21.15 8.01 -14.07
C VAL A 304 -20.45 6.86 -14.82
N ASP A 305 -20.19 6.97 -16.12
CA ASP A 305 -19.52 5.94 -16.94
C ASP A 305 -18.00 6.14 -17.08
N SER A 306 -17.43 7.02 -16.27
CA SER A 306 -16.00 7.33 -16.27
C SER A 306 -15.16 6.33 -15.48
N ASP A 307 -13.85 6.30 -15.75
CA ASP A 307 -12.92 5.44 -15.01
C ASP A 307 -12.81 5.90 -13.55
N LEU A 308 -12.90 7.20 -13.28
CA LEU A 308 -12.92 7.73 -11.91
C LEU A 308 -14.10 7.19 -11.11
N TYR A 309 -15.30 7.08 -11.72
CA TYR A 309 -16.47 6.54 -11.01
C TYR A 309 -16.39 5.04 -10.80
N LEU A 310 -15.96 4.28 -11.83
CA LEU A 310 -15.73 2.84 -11.70
C LEU A 310 -14.66 2.52 -10.64
N PHE A 311 -13.62 3.36 -10.55
CA PHE A 311 -12.61 3.31 -9.48
C PHE A 311 -13.23 3.52 -8.10
N GLN A 312 -14.10 4.53 -7.92
CA GLN A 312 -14.78 4.74 -6.65
C GLN A 312 -15.61 3.52 -6.24
N ILE A 313 -16.40 2.95 -7.16
CA ILE A 313 -17.18 1.73 -6.88
C ILE A 313 -16.27 0.57 -6.47
N ALA A 314 -15.16 0.38 -7.18
CA ALA A 314 -14.21 -0.71 -6.89
C ALA A 314 -13.49 -0.51 -5.54
N ALA A 315 -13.14 0.74 -5.19
CA ALA A 315 -12.57 1.10 -3.90
C ALA A 315 -13.57 0.86 -2.76
N ASP A 316 -14.83 1.27 -2.94
CA ASP A 316 -15.91 1.02 -1.98
C ASP A 316 -16.15 -0.49 -1.79
N TYR A 317 -16.18 -1.25 -2.89
CA TYR A 317 -16.31 -2.71 -2.84
C TYR A 317 -15.16 -3.36 -2.07
N HIS A 318 -13.92 -2.95 -2.32
CA HIS A 318 -12.76 -3.42 -1.56
C HIS A 318 -12.88 -3.09 -0.07
N PHE A 319 -13.22 -1.84 0.27
CA PHE A 319 -13.39 -1.40 1.65
C PHE A 319 -14.48 -2.20 2.37
N HIS A 320 -15.64 -2.36 1.75
CA HIS A 320 -16.76 -3.10 2.34
C HIS A 320 -16.46 -4.60 2.47
N PHE A 321 -15.72 -5.18 1.53
CA PHE A 321 -15.21 -6.55 1.64
C PHE A 321 -14.34 -6.73 2.90
N VAL A 322 -13.36 -5.84 3.11
CA VAL A 322 -12.48 -5.89 4.29
C VAL A 322 -13.28 -5.65 5.57
N LYS A 323 -14.15 -4.64 5.59
CA LYS A 323 -15.02 -4.32 6.73
C LYS A 323 -15.89 -5.52 7.12
N ASN A 324 -16.51 -6.18 6.14
CA ASN A 324 -17.39 -7.31 6.40
C ASN A 324 -16.61 -8.53 6.91
N TYR A 325 -15.43 -8.82 6.34
CA TYR A 325 -14.54 -9.87 6.84
C TYR A 325 -14.19 -9.66 8.31
N LEU A 326 -13.74 -8.44 8.66
CA LEU A 326 -13.29 -8.14 10.03
C LEU A 326 -14.43 -8.20 11.05
N ASP A 327 -15.64 -7.77 10.69
CA ASP A 327 -16.82 -7.82 11.55
C ASP A 327 -17.28 -9.27 11.79
N ARG A 328 -17.36 -10.10 10.73
CA ARG A 328 -17.75 -11.52 10.84
C ARG A 328 -16.80 -12.34 11.69
N HIS A 329 -15.51 -12.04 11.60
CA HIS A 329 -14.48 -12.74 12.38
C HIS A 329 -14.23 -12.11 13.75
N LEU A 330 -15.07 -11.14 14.17
CA LEU A 330 -14.97 -10.44 15.46
C LEU A 330 -13.58 -9.84 15.71
N MET A 331 -12.89 -9.43 14.64
CA MET A 331 -11.53 -8.91 14.70
C MET A 331 -11.52 -7.40 14.97
N PHE A 332 -12.31 -6.65 14.20
CA PHE A 332 -12.40 -5.20 14.31
C PHE A 332 -13.70 -4.68 13.71
N LYS A 333 -14.27 -3.65 14.32
CA LYS A 333 -15.47 -2.97 13.82
C LYS A 333 -15.15 -1.52 13.50
N PHE A 334 -15.32 -1.15 12.25
CA PHE A 334 -15.15 0.23 11.83
C PHE A 334 -16.35 1.08 12.27
N GLU A 335 -16.12 1.98 13.24
CA GLU A 335 -17.14 2.88 13.79
C GLU A 335 -16.85 4.38 13.54
N GLY A 336 -15.67 4.69 12.99
CA GLY A 336 -15.23 6.05 12.70
C GLY A 336 -16.03 6.73 11.58
N SER A 337 -15.93 8.05 11.50
CA SER A 337 -16.61 8.88 10.49
C SER A 337 -16.35 8.41 9.06
N TRP A 338 -15.12 8.00 8.76
CA TRP A 338 -14.71 7.47 7.45
C TRP A 338 -15.53 6.25 7.02
N SER A 339 -15.86 5.36 7.97
CA SER A 339 -16.62 4.14 7.71
C SER A 339 -18.13 4.31 7.58
N LYS A 340 -18.60 5.55 7.79
CA LYS A 340 -20.01 5.98 7.77
C LYS A 340 -20.29 6.96 6.63
N GLN A 341 -19.31 7.24 5.78
CA GLN A 341 -19.50 8.12 4.62
C GLN A 341 -20.43 7.47 3.59
N THR A 342 -21.16 8.30 2.84
CA THR A 342 -21.97 7.86 1.72
C THR A 342 -21.06 7.43 0.58
N SER A 343 -21.10 6.15 0.22
CA SER A 343 -20.33 5.53 -0.86
C SER A 343 -21.13 5.45 -2.16
N ALA A 344 -20.44 5.25 -3.28
CA ALA A 344 -21.06 4.95 -4.57
C ALA A 344 -21.72 3.56 -4.54
N LEU A 345 -21.13 2.60 -3.85
CA LEU A 345 -21.74 1.28 -3.57
C LEU A 345 -22.60 1.34 -2.31
N ASP A 346 -23.85 0.87 -2.35
CA ASP A 346 -24.72 0.89 -1.15
C ASP A 346 -24.15 0.00 -0.03
N PRO A 347 -23.77 0.56 1.13
CA PRO A 347 -23.15 -0.19 2.22
C PRO A 347 -24.10 -1.21 2.88
N LYS A 348 -25.41 -1.13 2.61
CA LYS A 348 -26.42 -2.07 3.13
C LYS A 348 -26.49 -3.36 2.31
N LYS A 349 -25.85 -3.42 1.14
CA LYS A 349 -25.83 -4.57 0.23
C LYS A 349 -24.87 -5.66 0.71
N THR A 350 -25.05 -6.10 1.95
CA THR A 350 -24.19 -7.10 2.61
C THR A 350 -24.22 -8.47 1.94
N GLU A 351 -25.25 -8.75 1.15
CA GLU A 351 -25.39 -9.96 0.33
C GLU A 351 -24.25 -10.13 -0.68
N LEU A 352 -23.65 -9.03 -1.17
CA LEU A 352 -22.49 -9.07 -2.07
C LEU A 352 -21.26 -9.73 -1.42
N PHE A 353 -21.29 -9.82 -0.09
CA PHE A 353 -20.23 -10.35 0.76
C PHE A 353 -20.67 -11.62 1.49
N ALA A 354 -21.82 -12.22 1.13
CA ALA A 354 -22.39 -13.39 1.81
C ALA A 354 -21.43 -14.59 1.90
N ASN A 355 -20.59 -14.79 0.87
CA ASN A 355 -19.67 -15.92 0.75
C ASN A 355 -18.27 -15.67 1.35
N ILE A 356 -18.11 -14.60 2.14
CA ILE A 356 -16.88 -14.29 2.87
C ILE A 356 -16.78 -15.12 4.15
#